data_AF-A0A9D2DYS2-F1
#
_entry.id   AF-A0A9D2DYS2-F1
#
_cell.length_a   1.000
_cell.length_b   1.000
_cell.length_c   1.000
_cell.angle_alpha   90.00
_cell.angle_beta   90.00
_cell.angle_gamma   90.00
#
_symmetry.space_group_name_H-M   'P 1'
#
loop_
_entity.id
_entity.type
_entity.pdbx_description
1 polymer ?
#
loop_
_entity_poly.entity_id
_entity_poly.type
_entity_poly.pdbx_seq_one_letter_code
_entity_poly.pdbx_strand_id
1 'polypeptide(L)' 'MLRSRDLGRAASVRRWTSTAVECYKRGCVCNGCFYNDFFRGSSQRCQMKATVLELVRVLGTPDVELPQVIEV' A
#
# COMPACT_ATOMS: atom_id res chain seq x y z
N MET A 1 -19.82 17.57 0.14
CA MET A 1 -19.72 16.09 0.22
C MET A 1 -18.40 15.73 0.88
N LEU A 2 -18.40 15.33 2.15
CA LEU A 2 -17.19 14.81 2.80
C LEU A 2 -16.82 13.49 2.13
N ARG A 3 -15.80 13.49 1.26
CA ARG A 3 -15.18 12.26 0.77
C ARG A 3 -14.57 11.55 1.98
N SER A 4 -15.26 10.57 2.53
CA SER A 4 -14.74 9.70 3.57
C SER A 4 -13.40 9.13 3.09
N ARG A 5 -12.30 9.55 3.74
CA ARG A 5 -10.91 9.16 3.41
C ARG A 5 -10.60 7.74 3.90
N ASP A 6 -11.58 6.85 3.82
CA ASP A 6 -11.46 5.46 4.23
C ASP A 6 -10.60 4.70 3.22
N LEU A 7 -9.34 4.51 3.61
CA LEU A 7 -8.32 3.76 2.87
C LEU A 7 -8.43 2.24 3.08
N GLY A 8 -9.34 1.78 3.95
CA GLY A 8 -9.51 0.39 4.33
C GLY A 8 -9.11 0.11 5.79
N ARG A 9 -9.18 -1.16 6.20
CA ARG A 9 -8.81 -1.63 7.53
C ARG A 9 -7.37 -2.16 7.48
N ALA A 10 -6.46 -1.52 8.22
CA ALA A 10 -5.09 -2.01 8.32
C ALA A 10 -5.07 -3.35 9.07
N ALA A 11 -4.41 -4.36 8.50
CA ALA A 11 -4.11 -5.59 9.22
C ALA A 11 -3.02 -5.30 10.26
N SER A 12 -2.99 -6.06 11.36
CA SER A 12 -1.93 -5.99 12.38
C SER A 12 -0.63 -6.60 11.84
N VAL A 13 0.10 -5.82 11.04
CA VAL A 13 1.31 -6.30 10.37
C VAL A 13 2.55 -5.91 11.17
N ARG A 14 3.34 -6.91 11.59
CA ARG A 14 4.56 -6.72 12.41
C ARG A 14 5.86 -6.75 11.61
N ARG A 15 5.80 -6.98 10.29
CA ARG A 15 6.97 -7.08 9.41
C ARG A 15 6.65 -6.66 7.98
N TRP A 16 7.68 -6.17 7.28
CA TRP A 16 7.61 -5.96 5.84
C TRP A 16 7.60 -7.30 5.11
N THR A 17 6.51 -7.58 4.38
CA THR A 17 6.46 -8.69 3.42
C THR A 17 6.93 -8.20 2.05
N SER A 18 7.42 -9.10 1.20
CA SER A 18 7.81 -8.78 -0.19
C SER A 18 6.69 -8.04 -0.94
N THR A 19 5.44 -8.46 -0.76
CA THR A 19 4.25 -7.79 -1.29
C THR A 19 4.08 -6.36 -0.78
N ALA A 20 4.23 -6.13 0.53
CA ALA A 20 4.08 -4.80 1.11
C ALA A 20 5.19 -3.86 0.61
N VAL A 21 6.42 -4.39 0.49
CA VAL A 21 7.57 -3.69 -0.09
C VAL A 21 7.30 -3.30 -1.55
N GLU A 22 6.78 -4.21 -2.37
CA GLU A 22 6.45 -3.92 -3.76
C GLU A 22 5.35 -2.85 -3.87
N CYS A 23 4.32 -2.94 -3.04
CA CYS A 23 3.25 -1.95 -2.99
C CYS A 23 3.77 -0.57 -2.56
N TYR A 24 4.71 -0.51 -1.62
CA TYR A 24 5.41 0.71 -1.22
C TYR A 24 6.22 1.30 -2.38
N LYS A 25 7.02 0.49 -3.08
CA LYS A 25 7.80 0.92 -4.27
C LYS A 25 6.94 1.47 -5.40
N ARG A 26 5.72 0.97 -5.56
CA ARG A 26 4.72 1.45 -6.54
C ARG A 26 3.97 2.72 -6.08
N GLY A 27 4.28 3.27 -4.92
CA GLY A 27 3.59 4.46 -4.37
C GLY A 27 2.19 4.17 -3.85
N CYS A 28 1.92 2.95 -3.38
CA CYS A 28 0.60 2.51 -2.90
C CYS A 28 -0.51 2.66 -3.96
N VAL A 29 -0.16 2.54 -5.25
CA VAL A 29 -1.12 2.55 -6.37
C VAL A 29 -1.60 1.13 -6.63
N CYS A 30 -2.91 0.91 -6.49
CA CYS A 30 -3.50 -0.41 -6.71
C CYS A 30 -3.79 -0.73 -8.18
N ASN A 31 -3.89 0.28 -9.05
CA ASN A 31 -4.02 0.06 -10.49
C ASN A 31 -2.78 -0.66 -11.03
N GLY A 32 -2.97 -1.81 -11.66
CA GLY A 32 -1.88 -2.64 -12.18
C GLY A 32 -1.04 -3.35 -11.12
N CYS A 33 -1.46 -3.34 -9.85
CA CYS A 33 -0.88 -4.19 -8.80
C CYS A 33 -1.25 -5.67 -9.05
N PHE A 34 -0.39 -6.62 -8.65
CA PHE A 34 -0.69 -8.05 -8.74
C PHE A 34 -2.02 -8.43 -8.06
N TYR A 35 -2.37 -7.75 -6.97
CA TYR A 35 -3.63 -7.97 -6.24
C TYR A 35 -4.81 -7.14 -6.79
N ASN A 36 -4.63 -6.41 -7.88
CA ASN A 36 -5.70 -5.61 -8.48
C ASN A 36 -6.88 -6.50 -8.87
N ASP A 37 -6.61 -7.66 -9.47
CA ASP A 37 -7.63 -8.62 -9.87
C ASP A 37 -8.29 -9.34 -8.67
N PHE A 38 -7.62 -9.42 -7.51
CA PHE A 38 -8.18 -10.03 -6.30
C PHE A 38 -9.38 -9.26 -5.74
N PHE A 39 -9.37 -7.93 -5.87
CA PHE A 39 -10.49 -7.06 -5.46
C PHE A 39 -11.41 -6.72 -6.62
N ARG A 40 -11.12 -7.20 -7.84
CA ARG A 40 -11.86 -6.83 -9.05
C ARG A 40 -13.17 -7.60 -9.08
N GLY A 41 -14.27 -6.89 -8.81
CA GLY A 41 -15.59 -7.47 -8.60
C GLY A 41 -16.05 -7.51 -7.14
N SER A 42 -15.17 -7.13 -6.19
CA SER A 42 -15.55 -6.91 -4.80
C SER A 42 -15.96 -5.45 -4.57
N SER A 43 -16.85 -5.22 -3.61
CA SER A 43 -17.12 -3.89 -3.06
C SER A 43 -15.98 -3.39 -2.16
N GLN A 44 -15.03 -4.26 -1.80
CA GLN A 44 -13.87 -3.95 -1.00
C GLN A 44 -12.82 -3.24 -1.84
N ARG A 45 -12.39 -2.05 -1.39
CA ARG A 45 -11.23 -1.36 -1.97
C ARG A 45 -9.95 -2.15 -1.67
N CYS A 46 -8.91 -1.92 -2.47
CA CYS A 46 -7.58 -2.45 -2.22
C CYS A 46 -7.08 -2.06 -0.81
N GLN A 47 -6.98 -3.04 0.08
CA GLN A 47 -6.59 -2.84 1.49
C GLN A 47 -5.08 -2.67 1.67
N MET A 48 -4.30 -2.92 0.61
CA MET A 48 -2.84 -2.89 0.65
C MET A 48 -2.31 -1.49 1.01
N LYS A 49 -3.00 -0.44 0.57
CA LYS A 49 -2.64 0.94 0.89
C LYS A 49 -2.74 1.25 2.38
N ALA A 50 -3.84 0.86 3.04
CA ALA A 50 -4.00 1.05 4.48
C ALA A 50 -2.91 0.28 5.26
N THR A 51 -2.64 -0.97 4.85
CA THR A 51 -1.64 -1.82 5.46
C THR A 51 -0.21 -1.28 5.32
N VAL A 52 0.18 -0.83 4.12
CA VAL A 52 1.53 -0.28 3.87
C VAL A 52 1.73 1.03 4.64
N LEU A 53 0.72 1.89 4.71
CA LEU A 53 0.81 3.13 5.50
C LEU A 53 0.96 2.83 7.00
N GLU A 54 0.24 1.83 7.51
CA GLU A 54 0.40 1.41 8.91
C GLU A 54 1.77 0.78 9.17
N LEU A 55 2.31 0.01 8.23
CA LEU A 55 3.67 -0.51 8.30
C LEU A 55 4.70 0.62 8.38
N VAL A 56 4.56 1.66 7.56
CA VAL A 56 5.45 2.84 7.63
C VAL A 56 5.31 3.56 8.97
N ARG A 57 4.09 3.68 9.50
CA ARG A 57 3.84 4.30 10.80
C ARG A 57 4.45 3.52 11.96
N VAL A 58 4.40 2.18 11.94
CA VAL A 58 4.82 1.32 13.06
C VAL A 58 6.29 0.92 12.97
N LEU A 59 6.78 0.59 11.78
CA LEU A 59 8.13 0.05 11.54
C LEU A 59 9.07 1.03 10.84
N GLY A 60 8.56 2.16 10.34
CA GLY A 60 9.32 3.04 9.47
C GLY A 60 9.33 2.58 8.01
N THR A 61 10.07 3.29 7.18
CA THR A 61 10.23 2.95 5.76
C THR A 61 10.94 1.60 5.62
N PRO A 62 10.54 0.76 4.66
CA PRO A 62 11.26 -0.49 4.42
C PRO A 62 12.69 -0.18 3.99
N ASP A 63 13.65 -1.00 4.40
CA ASP A 63 15.04 -0.95 3.96
C ASP A 63 15.13 -1.44 2.51
N VAL A 64 14.66 -0.60 1.60
CA VAL A 64 14.72 -0.83 0.16
C VAL A 64 15.12 0.45 -0.51
N GLU A 65 16.05 0.33 -1.46
CA GLU A 65 16.34 1.40 -2.40
C GLU A 65 15.05 1.71 -3.18
N LEU A 66 14.40 2.80 -2.80
CA LEU A 66 13.36 3.42 -3.63
C LEU A 66 14.07 3.97 -4.87
N PRO A 67 13.55 3.74 -6.09
CA PRO A 67 14.05 4.46 -7.25
C PRO A 67 13.89 5.96 -6.94
N GLN A 68 15.02 6.65 -6.83
CA GLN A 68 15.04 8.06 -6.49
C GLN A 68 14.24 8.79 -7.55
N VAL A 69 13.17 9.46 -7.14
CA VAL A 69 12.45 10.37 -8.02
C VAL A 69 13.39 11.54 -8.24
N ILE A 70 14.14 11.51 -9.33
CA ILE A 70 14.93 12.65 -9.79
C ILE A 70 13.88 13.63 -10.30
N GLU A 71 13.48 14.61 -9.47
CA GLU A 71 12.88 15.83 -9.98
C GLU A 71 13.96 16.55 -10.80
N VAL A 72 13.77 16.60 -12.12
CA VAL A 72 14.52 17.45 -13.05
C VAL A 72 13.72 18.73 -13.28
#